data_AF-A0AAN8VXG6-F1
#
_entry.id   AF-A0AAN8VXG6-F1
#
_cell.length_a   1.000
_cell.length_b   1.000
_cell.length_c   1.000
_cell.angle_alpha   90.00
_cell.angle_beta   90.00
_cell.angle_gamma   90.00
#
_symmetry.space_group_name_H-M   'P 1'
#
loop_
_entity.id
_entity.type
_entity.pdbx_description
1 polymer ?
#
loop_
_entity_poly.entity_id
_entity_poly.type
_entity_poly.pdbx_seq_one_letter_code
_entity_poly.pdbx_strand_id
1 'polypeptide(L)'
;MKFKKGCLIEVLTRENHPYESWYPAEMMSVDDGNYIVKYDLIMDQKGEHLLERVPIEHVRPRPKHGKKKTWMVGDIAEVFDNHCWRIGKVAKVLKNDSFVIRLFGSIQLKEFHKSSLRIQQTWHNNKWLIVGKDGYNVQICSNHNSRCSQRLKGLRRVVKGERHSGVQNGRECIKRALSHQDEAARRGKQVLMGEMISHP
;
A
#
# COMPACT_ATOMS: atom_id res chain seq x y z
N MET A 1 -4.85 17.52 7.31
CA MET A 1 -3.90 17.08 8.37
C MET A 1 -2.51 17.09 7.76
N LYS A 2 -1.45 17.43 8.50
CA LYS A 2 -0.07 17.33 8.00
C LYS A 2 0.66 16.22 8.75
N PHE A 3 1.17 15.20 8.06
CA PHE A 3 2.03 14.19 8.67
C PHE A 3 3.39 14.80 9.01
N LYS A 4 3.96 14.40 10.15
CA LYS A 4 5.32 14.79 10.54
C LYS A 4 6.32 13.85 9.91
N LYS A 5 7.57 14.31 9.76
CA LYS A 5 8.70 13.44 9.40
C LYS A 5 8.74 12.22 10.35
N GLY A 6 8.98 11.04 9.79
CA GLY A 6 8.97 9.76 10.49
C GLY A 6 7.59 9.14 10.71
N CYS A 7 6.49 9.81 10.34
CA CYS A 7 5.18 9.18 10.42
C CYS A 7 5.08 8.05 9.38
N LEU A 8 4.70 6.85 9.83
CA LEU A 8 4.41 5.71 8.97
C LEU A 8 3.09 5.91 8.23
N ILE A 9 3.17 5.87 6.92
CA ILE A 9 2.08 6.17 5.98
C ILE A 9 1.94 5.05 4.96
N GLU A 10 0.87 5.13 4.17
CA GLU A 10 0.71 4.37 2.94
C GLU A 10 0.41 5.34 1.80
N VAL A 11 0.98 5.03 0.63
CA VAL A 11 0.86 5.86 -0.57
C VAL A 11 0.01 5.12 -1.60
N LEU A 12 -1.01 5.80 -2.08
CA LEU A 12 -1.88 5.34 -3.16
C LEU A 12 -1.16 5.47 -4.49
N THR A 13 -1.07 4.36 -5.22
CA THR A 13 -0.71 4.38 -6.63
C THR A 13 -1.91 3.95 -7.47
N ARG A 14 -2.24 4.79 -8.46
CA ARG A 14 -3.28 4.55 -9.46
C ARG A 14 -2.61 4.20 -10.78
N GLU A 15 -1.98 3.04 -10.84
CA GLU A 15 -1.30 2.59 -12.06
C GLU A 15 -2.25 1.77 -12.93
N ASN A 16 -2.84 2.40 -13.96
CA ASN A 16 -3.45 1.79 -15.15
C ASN A 16 -4.47 0.66 -14.93
N HIS A 17 -4.85 0.39 -13.70
CA HIS A 17 -5.82 -0.59 -13.28
C HIS A 17 -6.89 0.14 -12.48
N PRO A 18 -8.17 -0.24 -12.61
CA PRO A 18 -9.24 0.38 -11.85
C PRO A 18 -9.17 0.07 -10.34
N TYR A 19 -8.14 -0.63 -9.88
CA TYR A 19 -7.98 -1.09 -8.52
C TYR A 19 -6.80 -0.41 -7.85
N GLU A 20 -7.08 0.26 -6.75
CA GLU A 20 -6.12 1.02 -5.95
C GLU A 20 -5.15 0.09 -5.20
N SER A 21 -3.86 0.46 -5.20
CA SER A 21 -2.80 -0.21 -4.43
C SER A 21 -2.17 0.76 -3.43
N TRP A 22 -1.93 0.27 -2.21
CA TRP A 22 -1.36 1.09 -1.12
C TRP A 22 0.02 0.57 -0.70
N TYR A 23 1.04 1.39 -0.91
CA TYR A 23 2.43 1.05 -0.65
C TYR A 23 2.87 1.60 0.71
N PRO A 24 3.40 0.77 1.63
CA PRO A 24 3.94 1.24 2.90
C PRO A 24 5.15 2.17 2.68
N ALA A 25 5.12 3.32 3.35
CA ALA A 25 6.21 4.29 3.29
C ALA A 25 6.37 5.05 4.61
N GLU A 26 7.45 5.79 4.73
CA GLU A 26 7.75 6.75 5.78
C GLU A 26 7.73 8.18 5.22
N MET A 27 7.08 9.09 5.93
CA MET A 27 7.07 10.51 5.58
C MET A 27 8.44 11.14 5.88
N MET A 28 9.11 11.73 4.87
CA MET A 28 10.46 12.29 5.03
C MET A 28 10.45 13.81 5.17
N SER A 29 9.77 14.52 4.28
CA SER A 29 9.71 15.98 4.27
C SER A 29 8.55 16.47 3.41
N VAL A 30 8.22 17.75 3.50
CA VAL A 30 7.22 18.41 2.64
C VAL A 30 7.98 19.25 1.62
N ASP A 31 7.62 19.12 0.34
CA ASP A 31 8.18 19.90 -0.76
C ASP A 31 7.04 20.42 -1.64
N ASP A 32 6.94 21.75 -1.76
CA ASP A 32 5.96 22.42 -2.64
C ASP A 32 4.53 21.83 -2.55
N GLY A 33 3.99 21.76 -1.33
CA GLY A 33 2.66 21.23 -1.06
C GLY A 33 2.49 19.72 -1.27
N ASN A 34 3.56 18.99 -1.59
CA ASN A 34 3.61 17.54 -1.72
C ASN A 34 4.42 16.91 -0.58
N TYR A 35 4.33 15.60 -0.45
CA TYR A 35 5.14 14.83 0.48
C TYR A 35 6.29 14.14 -0.24
N ILE A 36 7.47 14.22 0.35
CA ILE A 36 8.58 13.33 0.03
C ILE A 36 8.47 12.13 0.95
N VAL A 37 8.34 10.95 0.36
CA VAL A 37 8.11 9.68 1.07
C VAL A 37 9.21 8.70 0.73
N LYS A 38 9.55 7.83 1.68
CA LYS A 38 10.51 6.73 1.52
C LYS A 38 9.78 5.40 1.60
N TYR A 39 9.79 4.62 0.54
CA TYR A 39 9.10 3.33 0.51
C TYR A 39 9.81 2.28 1.36
N ASP A 40 9.04 1.49 2.11
CA ASP A 40 9.60 0.48 3.02
C ASP A 40 10.26 -0.69 2.27
N LEU A 41 9.73 -1.09 1.12
CA LEU A 41 10.12 -2.34 0.44
C LEU A 41 10.42 -2.14 -1.06
N ILE A 42 10.42 -0.90 -1.53
CA ILE A 42 10.79 -0.57 -2.90
C ILE A 42 12.20 0.00 -2.86
N MET A 43 13.12 -0.68 -3.52
CA MET A 43 14.53 -0.32 -3.57
C MET A 43 14.96 -0.03 -5.01
N ASP A 44 15.96 0.82 -5.17
CA ASP A 44 16.62 1.06 -6.45
C ASP A 44 17.69 -0.01 -6.76
N GLN A 45 18.39 0.16 -7.88
CA GLN A 45 19.45 -0.75 -8.33
C GLN A 45 20.66 -0.79 -7.40
N LYS A 46 20.81 0.21 -6.51
CA LYS A 46 21.89 0.30 -5.52
C LYS A 46 21.49 -0.30 -4.17
N GLY A 47 20.25 -0.78 -4.04
CA GLY A 47 19.70 -1.30 -2.80
C GLY A 47 19.19 -0.22 -1.85
N GLU A 48 19.09 1.03 -2.30
CA GLU A 48 18.60 2.15 -1.49
C GLU A 48 17.08 2.27 -1.60
N HIS A 49 16.43 2.66 -0.51
CA HIS A 49 14.98 2.85 -0.51
C HIS A 49 14.56 3.97 -1.47
N LEU A 50 13.54 3.70 -2.29
CA LEU A 50 13.02 4.67 -3.24
C LEU A 50 12.38 5.87 -2.51
N LEU A 51 12.81 7.07 -2.89
CA LEU A 51 12.19 8.33 -2.49
C LEU A 51 11.29 8.84 -3.62
N GLU A 52 10.09 9.30 -3.28
CA GLU A 52 9.16 9.89 -4.24
C GLU A 52 8.49 11.14 -3.70
N ARG A 53 8.25 12.12 -4.60
CA ARG A 53 7.37 13.26 -4.35
C ARG A 53 5.93 12.90 -4.74
N VAL A 54 5.03 12.89 -3.76
CA VAL A 54 3.63 12.46 -3.95
C VAL A 54 2.62 13.50 -3.44
N PRO A 55 1.46 13.65 -4.11
CA PRO A 55 0.39 14.50 -3.63
C PRO A 55 -0.13 14.08 -2.25
N ILE A 56 -0.46 15.05 -1.40
CA ILE A 56 -0.91 14.80 -0.02
C ILE A 56 -2.18 13.95 0.01
N GLU A 57 -3.07 14.13 -0.97
CA GLU A 57 -4.31 13.38 -1.13
C GLU A 57 -4.11 11.90 -1.46
N HIS A 58 -2.94 11.52 -1.97
CA HIS A 58 -2.58 10.13 -2.21
C HIS A 58 -1.94 9.47 -0.98
N VAL A 59 -1.90 10.14 0.16
CA VAL A 59 -1.29 9.60 1.37
C VAL A 59 -2.33 9.41 2.46
N ARG A 60 -2.31 8.22 3.07
CA ARG A 60 -3.07 7.90 4.28
C ARG A 60 -2.11 7.47 5.40
N PRO A 61 -2.49 7.57 6.68
CA PRO A 61 -1.69 6.94 7.74
C PRO A 61 -1.68 5.43 7.53
N ARG A 62 -0.75 4.70 8.16
CA ARG A 62 -0.94 3.24 8.24
C ARG A 62 -2.20 2.91 9.05
N PRO A 63 -3.10 2.05 8.54
CA PRO A 63 -4.26 1.64 9.30
C PRO A 63 -3.81 0.92 10.56
N LYS A 64 -4.52 1.18 11.66
CA LYS A 64 -4.30 0.44 12.89
C LYS A 64 -4.69 -1.01 12.65
N HIS A 65 -3.90 -1.95 13.19
CA HIS A 65 -4.26 -3.36 13.15
C HIS A 65 -5.70 -3.54 13.64
N GLY A 66 -6.56 -4.03 12.74
CA GLY A 66 -7.98 -4.24 13.02
C GLY A 66 -8.18 -5.31 14.09
N LYS A 67 -9.40 -5.41 14.60
CA LYS A 67 -9.81 -6.54 15.45
C LYS A 67 -9.53 -7.86 14.72
N LYS A 68 -9.21 -8.91 15.47
CA LYS A 68 -9.09 -10.27 14.91
C LYS A 68 -10.36 -10.58 14.11
N LYS A 69 -10.21 -10.85 12.82
CA LYS A 69 -11.29 -11.24 11.92
C LYS A 69 -11.18 -12.71 11.58
N THR A 70 -12.30 -13.41 11.61
CA THR A 70 -12.48 -14.71 10.97
C THR A 70 -12.95 -14.48 9.55
N TRP A 71 -12.21 -15.02 8.57
CA TRP A 71 -12.49 -14.85 7.14
C TRP A 71 -13.34 -15.99 6.62
N MET A 72 -14.35 -15.67 5.82
CA MET A 72 -15.20 -16.66 5.14
C MET A 72 -15.12 -16.49 3.63
N VAL A 73 -15.46 -17.55 2.90
CA VAL A 73 -15.63 -17.47 1.44
C VAL A 73 -16.61 -16.34 1.11
N GLY A 74 -16.21 -15.48 0.18
CA GLY A 74 -16.98 -14.32 -0.22
C GLY A 74 -16.53 -13.01 0.43
N ASP A 75 -15.83 -13.04 1.56
CA ASP A 75 -15.35 -11.83 2.24
C ASP A 75 -14.35 -11.06 1.37
N ILE A 76 -14.40 -9.73 1.47
CA ILE A 76 -13.41 -8.81 0.90
C ILE A 76 -12.34 -8.46 1.94
N ALA A 77 -11.08 -8.51 1.52
CA ALA A 77 -9.91 -8.17 2.33
C ALA A 77 -8.98 -7.21 1.57
N GLU A 78 -8.26 -6.37 2.31
CA GLU A 78 -6.99 -5.81 1.84
C GLU A 78 -5.90 -6.87 2.08
N VAL A 79 -5.20 -7.26 1.02
CA VAL A 79 -4.21 -8.33 1.00
C VAL A 79 -2.86 -7.76 0.62
N PHE A 80 -1.84 -8.13 1.39
CA PHE A 80 -0.47 -7.73 1.13
C PHE A 80 0.16 -8.65 0.07
N ASP A 81 0.43 -8.10 -1.11
CA ASP A 81 1.02 -8.80 -2.25
C ASP A 81 1.96 -7.86 -2.99
N ASN A 82 3.11 -8.35 -3.46
CA ASN A 82 4.11 -7.57 -4.18
C ASN A 82 4.39 -6.20 -3.53
N HIS A 83 4.72 -6.21 -2.23
CA HIS A 83 5.09 -5.04 -1.43
C HIS A 83 4.00 -3.97 -1.24
N CYS A 84 2.75 -4.26 -1.62
CA CYS A 84 1.63 -3.32 -1.47
C CYS A 84 0.36 -4.01 -0.98
N TRP A 85 -0.58 -3.22 -0.46
CA TRP A 85 -1.92 -3.69 -0.09
C TRP A 85 -2.89 -3.50 -1.25
N ARG A 86 -3.60 -4.58 -1.60
CA ARG A 86 -4.55 -4.63 -2.73
C ARG A 86 -5.86 -5.27 -2.29
N ILE A 87 -6.95 -4.97 -2.98
CA ILE A 87 -8.25 -5.59 -2.67
C ILE A 87 -8.33 -6.99 -3.27
N GLY A 88 -8.85 -7.94 -2.50
CA GLY A 88 -9.12 -9.30 -2.96
C GLY A 88 -10.33 -9.93 -2.26
N LYS A 89 -10.87 -10.98 -2.88
CA LYS A 89 -12.00 -11.76 -2.35
C LYS A 89 -11.55 -13.15 -1.95
N VAL A 90 -11.97 -13.60 -0.77
CA VAL A 90 -11.72 -14.96 -0.29
C VAL A 90 -12.49 -15.94 -1.18
N ALA A 91 -11.74 -16.75 -1.93
CA ALA A 91 -12.28 -17.80 -2.79
C ALA A 91 -12.37 -19.14 -2.06
N LYS A 92 -11.43 -19.42 -1.14
CA LYS A 92 -11.41 -20.65 -0.34
C LYS A 92 -10.75 -20.42 1.03
N VAL A 93 -11.29 -21.06 2.06
CA VAL A 93 -10.67 -21.15 3.38
C VAL A 93 -9.88 -22.46 3.46
N LEU A 94 -8.63 -22.40 3.91
CA LEU A 94 -7.75 -23.56 4.08
C LEU A 94 -7.50 -23.82 5.57
N LYS A 95 -6.74 -24.88 5.87
CA LYS A 95 -6.21 -25.14 7.22
C LYS A 95 -5.07 -24.15 7.54
N ASN A 96 -4.63 -24.13 8.80
CA ASN A 96 -3.46 -23.36 9.26
C ASN A 96 -3.55 -21.85 8.98
N ASP A 97 -4.73 -21.25 9.14
CA ASP A 97 -4.95 -19.81 8.95
C ASP A 97 -4.57 -19.31 7.53
N SER A 98 -4.63 -20.18 6.51
CA SER A 98 -4.41 -19.82 5.10
C SER A 98 -5.71 -19.68 4.30
N PHE A 99 -5.66 -18.87 3.25
CA PHE A 99 -6.80 -18.56 2.38
C PHE A 99 -6.37 -18.48 0.92
N VAL A 100 -7.20 -18.98 0.01
CA VAL A 100 -7.05 -18.68 -1.43
C VAL A 100 -7.82 -17.40 -1.72
N ILE A 101 -7.12 -16.39 -2.24
CA ILE A 101 -7.69 -15.08 -2.58
C ILE A 101 -7.65 -14.88 -4.09
N ARG A 102 -8.77 -14.36 -4.63
CA ARG A 102 -8.80 -13.74 -5.96
C ARG A 102 -8.54 -12.25 -5.83
N LEU A 103 -7.40 -11.78 -6.30
CA LEU A 103 -7.07 -10.36 -6.32
C LEU A 103 -7.94 -9.62 -7.34
N PHE A 104 -8.39 -8.41 -6.99
CA PHE A 104 -9.18 -7.60 -7.89
C PHE A 104 -8.30 -7.08 -9.04
N GLY A 105 -8.85 -7.10 -10.26
CA GLY A 105 -8.09 -6.80 -11.48
C GLY A 105 -7.16 -7.90 -11.96
N SER A 106 -7.25 -9.09 -11.35
CA SER A 106 -6.57 -10.28 -11.81
C SER A 106 -7.54 -11.47 -11.81
N ILE A 107 -7.32 -12.41 -12.72
CA ILE A 107 -7.97 -13.73 -12.69
C ILE A 107 -7.18 -14.72 -11.82
N GLN A 108 -6.00 -14.33 -11.34
CA GLN A 108 -5.11 -15.19 -10.57
C GLN A 108 -5.66 -15.44 -9.16
N LEU A 109 -5.59 -16.70 -8.74
CA LEU A 109 -5.79 -17.14 -7.36
C LEU A 109 -4.43 -17.37 -6.73
N LYS A 110 -4.21 -16.81 -5.54
CA LYS A 110 -2.98 -16.98 -4.76
C LYS A 110 -3.33 -17.33 -3.32
N GLU A 111 -2.49 -18.15 -2.68
CA GLU A 111 -2.62 -18.48 -1.27
C GLU A 111 -1.94 -17.43 -0.40
N PHE A 112 -2.61 -17.04 0.69
CA PHE A 112 -2.10 -16.10 1.67
C PHE A 112 -2.40 -16.57 3.09
N HIS A 113 -1.42 -16.42 3.98
CA HIS A 113 -1.62 -16.58 5.42
C HIS A 113 -2.38 -15.38 5.99
N LYS A 114 -3.16 -15.58 7.06
CA LYS A 114 -3.96 -14.56 7.76
C LYS A 114 -3.21 -13.28 8.11
N SER A 115 -1.91 -13.35 8.37
CA SER A 115 -1.07 -12.18 8.65
C SER A 115 -0.92 -11.24 7.45
N SER A 116 -1.16 -11.73 6.23
CA SER A 116 -1.14 -10.95 5.00
C SER A 116 -2.50 -10.35 4.66
N LEU A 117 -3.53 -10.59 5.48
CA LEU A 117 -4.88 -10.08 5.28
C LEU A 117 -5.21 -9.03 6.35
N ARG A 118 -5.94 -8.00 5.95
CA ARG A 118 -6.57 -7.06 6.88
C ARG A 118 -7.94 -6.63 6.38
N ILE A 119 -8.75 -6.13 7.31
CA ILE A 119 -10.04 -5.52 6.99
C ILE A 119 -9.80 -4.33 6.07
N GLN A 120 -10.57 -4.23 4.99
CA GLN A 120 -10.52 -3.07 4.11
C GLN A 120 -10.96 -1.81 4.88
N GLN A 121 -10.10 -0.80 4.89
CA GLN A 121 -10.37 0.48 5.53
C GLN A 121 -10.13 1.61 4.54
N THR A 122 -11.03 2.59 4.54
CA THR A 122 -10.91 3.82 3.76
C THR A 122 -10.54 4.96 4.69
N TRP A 123 -9.63 5.82 4.24
CA TRP A 123 -9.26 7.03 4.96
C TRP A 123 -10.00 8.23 4.36
N HIS A 124 -10.88 8.85 5.13
CA HIS A 124 -11.66 9.99 4.68
C HIS A 124 -11.86 10.99 5.81
N ASN A 125 -11.73 12.29 5.53
CA ASN A 125 -11.88 13.38 6.51
C ASN A 125 -11.13 13.15 7.84
N ASN A 126 -9.89 12.68 7.75
CA ASN A 126 -9.03 12.32 8.87
C ASN A 126 -9.58 11.23 9.80
N LYS A 127 -10.44 10.36 9.29
CA LYS A 127 -11.03 9.24 10.02
C LYS A 127 -10.88 7.96 9.21
N TRP A 128 -10.67 6.87 9.93
CA TRP A 128 -10.73 5.53 9.36
C TRP A 128 -12.17 5.05 9.31
N LEU A 129 -12.52 4.48 8.17
CA LEU A 129 -13.83 3.96 7.86
C LEU A 129 -13.65 2.48 7.48
N ILE A 130 -14.31 1.56 8.17
CA ILE A 130 -14.36 0.14 7.78
C ILE A 130 -15.38 -0.01 6.67
N VAL A 131 -14.95 -0.65 5.58
CA VAL A 131 -15.87 -1.06 4.51
C VAL A 131 -16.53 -2.37 4.94
N GLY A 132 -17.85 -2.34 5.11
CA GLY A 132 -18.68 -3.48 5.47
C GLY A 132 -18.77 -4.53 4.35
N LYS A 133 -19.33 -5.70 4.69
CA LYS A 133 -19.37 -6.90 3.83
C LYS A 133 -19.93 -6.66 2.42
N ASP A 134 -20.79 -5.66 2.25
CA ASP A 134 -21.48 -5.41 0.99
C ASP A 134 -20.92 -4.21 0.21
N GLY A 135 -19.81 -3.61 0.66
CA GLY A 135 -19.20 -2.43 0.02
C GLY A 135 -19.90 -1.09 0.32
N TYR A 136 -21.12 -1.12 0.86
CA TYR A 136 -21.94 0.09 1.14
C TYR A 136 -22.04 0.48 2.62
N ASN A 137 -21.78 -0.45 3.56
CA ASN A 137 -21.91 -0.18 4.99
C ASN A 137 -20.59 0.36 5.56
N VAL A 138 -20.54 1.64 5.89
CA VAL A 138 -19.32 2.30 6.37
C VAL A 138 -19.37 2.48 7.90
N GLN A 139 -18.49 1.81 8.64
CA GLN A 139 -18.38 1.99 10.10
C GLN A 139 -17.18 2.87 10.46
N ILE A 140 -17.38 3.87 11.33
CA ILE A 140 -16.29 4.77 11.77
C ILE A 140 -15.42 4.05 12.81
N CYS A 141 -14.12 3.98 12.58
CA CYS A 141 -13.14 3.60 13.60
C CYS A 141 -12.78 4.82 14.46
N SER A 142 -13.50 5.02 15.57
CA SER A 142 -13.09 5.98 16.60
C SER A 142 -12.22 5.27 17.65
N ASN A 143 -10.90 5.34 17.52
CA ASN A 143 -10.03 5.20 18.69
C ASN A 143 -8.75 6.03 18.56
N HIS A 144 -8.75 7.15 19.29
CA HIS A 144 -7.65 8.11 19.44
C HIS A 144 -6.41 7.41 20.01
N ASN A 145 -5.39 7.26 19.16
CA ASN A 145 -3.97 7.43 19.51
C ASN A 145 -3.16 7.20 18.24
N SER A 146 -3.10 8.20 17.36
CA SER A 146 -2.03 8.29 16.38
C SER A 146 -0.94 9.14 17.03
N ARG A 147 0.30 8.66 17.10
CA ARG A 147 1.47 9.48 17.50
C ARG A 147 1.69 10.71 16.58
N CYS A 148 0.87 10.87 15.54
CA CYS A 148 0.85 11.99 14.61
C CYS A 148 -0.42 12.84 14.90
N SER A 149 -0.42 13.67 15.95
CA SER A 149 -1.51 14.62 16.23
C SER A 149 -1.02 15.96 16.80
N GLN A 150 -1.55 17.04 16.19
CA GLN A 150 -1.74 18.43 16.64
C GLN A 150 -0.56 19.44 16.69
N ARG A 151 -0.72 20.57 15.96
CA ARG A 151 -1.15 21.89 16.50
C ARG A 151 -1.60 22.81 15.35
N LEU A 152 -2.85 23.28 15.37
CA LEU A 152 -3.43 24.25 14.42
C LEU A 152 -3.21 25.67 14.94
N LYS A 153 -2.64 26.56 14.14
CA LYS A 153 -2.88 28.02 14.20
C LYS A 153 -2.80 28.64 12.80
N GLY A 154 -3.82 29.42 12.45
CA GLY A 154 -3.76 30.53 11.49
C GLY A 154 -3.91 30.19 10.00
N LEU A 155 -5.14 30.34 9.46
CA LEU A 155 -5.37 30.58 8.04
C LEU A 155 -4.96 32.02 7.70
N ARG A 156 -4.08 32.21 6.70
CA ARG A 156 -4.18 33.34 5.77
C ARG A 156 -3.93 32.83 4.35
N ARG A 157 -4.84 33.19 3.44
CA ARG A 157 -4.77 32.96 1.99
C ARG A 157 -3.76 33.93 1.39
N VAL A 158 -2.92 33.48 0.45
CA VAL A 158 -2.51 34.27 -0.73
C VAL A 158 -2.33 33.32 -1.93
N VAL A 159 -2.60 33.87 -3.10
CA VAL A 159 -2.84 33.29 -4.43
C VAL A 159 -1.54 33.16 -5.26
N LYS A 160 -1.56 32.17 -6.17
CA LYS A 160 -0.80 31.90 -7.42
C LYS A 160 0.61 32.50 -7.65
N GLY A 161 1.48 31.63 -8.15
CA GLY A 161 2.63 31.97 -9.00
C GLY A 161 3.13 30.72 -9.74
N GLU A 162 3.43 30.86 -11.03
CA GLU A 162 3.58 29.79 -12.02
C GLU A 162 4.95 29.07 -12.05
N ARG A 163 4.91 27.85 -12.64
CA ARG A 163 5.88 27.13 -13.50
C ARG A 163 7.36 27.11 -13.07
N HIS A 164 7.98 25.93 -13.06
CA HIS A 164 9.05 25.56 -14.02
C HIS A 164 9.52 24.10 -13.81
N SER A 165 9.52 23.36 -14.94
CA SER A 165 10.37 22.23 -15.38
C SER A 165 10.97 21.21 -14.40
N GLY A 166 10.79 19.94 -14.75
CA GLY A 166 11.78 18.89 -14.47
C GLY A 166 11.37 17.80 -13.48
N VAL A 167 10.12 17.32 -13.49
CA VAL A 167 9.72 16.17 -12.67
C VAL A 167 9.67 14.93 -13.56
N GLN A 168 10.68 14.07 -13.47
CA GLN A 168 10.53 12.68 -13.90
C GLN A 168 9.37 12.10 -13.08
N ASN A 169 8.37 11.57 -13.79
CA ASN A 169 7.11 11.10 -13.23
C ASN A 169 7.40 9.97 -12.23
N GLY A 170 7.34 10.23 -10.92
CA GLY A 170 7.70 9.26 -9.85
C GLY A 170 6.99 7.91 -9.95
N ARG A 171 5.81 7.90 -10.58
CA ARG A 171 5.04 6.71 -10.95
C ARG A 171 5.79 5.74 -11.87
N GLU A 172 6.59 6.23 -12.81
CA GLU A 172 7.41 5.36 -13.68
C GLU A 172 8.58 4.74 -12.93
N CYS A 173 9.06 5.37 -11.84
CA CYS A 173 10.16 4.84 -11.04
C CYS A 173 9.74 3.62 -10.22
N ILE A 174 8.54 3.64 -9.61
CA ILE A 174 7.97 2.47 -8.90
C ILE A 174 7.79 1.30 -9.86
N LYS A 175 7.19 1.52 -11.04
CA LYS A 175 7.00 0.48 -12.06
C LYS A 175 8.31 -0.20 -12.43
N ARG A 176 9.34 0.58 -12.72
CA ARG A 176 10.66 0.04 -13.06
C ARG A 176 11.21 -0.78 -11.89
N ALA A 177 11.19 -0.26 -10.67
CA ALA A 177 11.66 -0.97 -9.49
C ALA A 177 10.92 -2.31 -9.27
N LEU A 178 9.59 -2.32 -9.37
CA LEU A 178 8.77 -3.53 -9.22
C LEU A 178 9.01 -4.55 -10.35
N SER A 179 9.14 -4.08 -11.60
CA SER A 179 9.41 -4.97 -12.73
C SER A 179 10.76 -5.68 -12.61
N HIS A 180 11.79 -4.99 -12.10
CA HIS A 180 13.10 -5.58 -11.82
C HIS A 180 13.05 -6.58 -10.66
N GLN A 181 12.27 -6.31 -9.61
CA GLN A 181 12.08 -7.26 -8.50
C GLN A 181 11.36 -8.54 -8.96
N ASP A 182 10.35 -8.42 -9.83
CA ASP A 182 9.66 -9.57 -10.42
C ASP A 182 10.59 -10.40 -11.33
N GLU A 183 11.49 -9.77 -12.09
CA GLU A 183 12.48 -10.47 -12.90
C GLU A 183 13.51 -11.21 -12.03
N ALA A 184 14.00 -10.57 -10.97
CA ALA A 184 14.92 -11.19 -10.01
C ALA A 184 14.27 -12.41 -9.31
N ALA A 185 12.99 -12.32 -8.95
CA ALA A 185 12.24 -13.44 -8.37
C ALA A 185 12.04 -14.61 -9.35
N ARG A 186 11.85 -14.34 -10.65
CA ARG A 186 11.79 -15.41 -11.68
C ARG A 186 13.15 -16.07 -11.87
N ARG A 187 14.24 -15.31 -11.93
CA ARG A 187 15.60 -15.87 -12.04
C ARG A 187 15.95 -16.73 -10.83
N GLY A 188 15.60 -16.30 -9.61
CA GLY A 188 15.80 -17.10 -8.39
C GLY A 188 15.01 -18.43 -8.36
N LYS A 189 13.79 -18.45 -8.90
CA LYS A 189 13.02 -19.70 -9.06
C LYS A 189 13.62 -20.66 -10.09
N GLN A 190 14.25 -20.14 -11.14
CA GLN A 190 14.88 -20.97 -12.17
C GLN A 190 16.19 -21.61 -11.68
N VAL A 191 16.91 -20.95 -10.77
CA VAL A 191 18.10 -21.53 -10.11
C VAL A 191 17.72 -22.68 -9.16
N LEU A 192 16.65 -22.53 -8.36
CA LEU A 192 16.18 -23.58 -7.44
C LEU A 192 15.61 -24.83 -8.14
N MET A 193 15.15 -24.71 -9.40
CA MET A 193 14.74 -25.88 -10.19
C MET A 193 15.91 -26.55 -10.94
N GLY A 194 17.06 -25.88 -11.07
CA GLY A 194 18.27 -26.43 -11.69
C GLY A 194 19.09 -27.35 -10.77
N GLU A 195 18.96 -27.19 -9.44
CA GLU A 195 19.71 -27.98 -8.45
C GLU A 195 19.02 -29.29 -8.03
N MET A 196 17.81 -29.59 -8.54
CA MET A 196 17.11 -30.87 -8.27
C MET A 196 17.25 -31.91 -9.39
N ILE A 197 18.06 -31.67 -10.43
CA ILE A 197 18.25 -32.60 -11.56
C ILE A 197 19.72 -32.89 -11.85
N SER A 198 20.55 -32.88 -10.82
CA SER A 198 21.85 -33.53 -10.88
C SER A 198 22.06 -34.22 -9.55
N HIS A 199 21.91 -35.54 -9.53
CA HIS A 199 22.80 -36.50 -8.88
C HIS A 199 22.47 -37.86 -9.52
N PRO A 200 23.49 -38.63 -9.92
CA PRO A 200 23.34 -39.84 -10.73
C PRO A 200 22.70 -41.02 -10.00
#